data_AF-A0A8H5UIS5-F1
#
_entry.id   AF-A0A8H5UIS5-F1
#
_cell.length_a   1.000
_cell.length_b   1.000
_cell.length_c   1.000
_cell.angle_alpha   90.00
_cell.angle_beta   90.00
_cell.angle_gamma   90.00
#
_symmetry.space_group_name_H-M   'P 1'
#
loop_
_entity.id
_entity.type
_entity.pdbx_description
1 polymer ?
#
loop_
_entity_poly.entity_id
_entity_poly.type
_entity_poly.pdbx_seq_one_letter_code
_entity_poly.pdbx_strand_id
1 'polypeptide(L)'
;MRSLHYLLSSLSVIVVTSTLASPLVIPGNEGSLAVRHSATDDFDNILPKLSTRAVKKPFYAIAHRCNDMGAVQRAVNDGANAIEMDLFSEGKDGWDLARQILEPQGPSSIQKRVASYGWMNLEEGFGDYTESGDAHLTCTQLRQEVASGKFGKVFSWTAVVDQVQFVQKLMGVGIDGIIYGLDGAPYGGSATQALAQIRSSLQKNGGYRFAGTSDNPW
;
A
#
# COMPACT_ATOMS: atom_id res chain seq x y z
N MET A 1 -4.79 -31.06 -18.13
CA MET A 1 -3.57 -30.88 -18.94
C MET A 1 -3.00 -29.51 -18.66
N ARG A 2 -1.82 -29.49 -18.01
CA ARG A 2 -0.70 -28.53 -18.12
C ARG A 2 -0.99 -27.04 -17.88
N SER A 3 -0.73 -26.56 -16.65
CA SER A 3 0.54 -25.90 -16.27
C SER A 3 0.66 -24.50 -16.87
N LEU A 4 -0.07 -23.56 -16.27
CA LEU A 4 0.18 -22.13 -16.44
C LEU A 4 1.38 -21.81 -15.53
N HIS A 5 2.51 -21.52 -16.16
CA HIS A 5 3.72 -21.09 -15.48
C HIS A 5 3.43 -19.75 -14.83
N TYR A 6 3.21 -19.75 -13.51
CA TYR A 6 3.35 -18.55 -12.70
C TYR A 6 4.82 -18.16 -12.76
N LEU A 7 5.15 -17.18 -13.61
CA LEU A 7 6.42 -16.47 -13.54
C LEU A 7 6.41 -15.73 -12.21
N LEU A 8 7.08 -16.33 -11.24
CA LEU A 8 7.45 -15.72 -9.97
C LEU A 8 8.37 -14.54 -10.26
N SER A 9 7.82 -13.31 -10.24
CA SER A 9 8.60 -12.18 -9.74
C SER A 9 8.34 -12.13 -8.23
N SER A 10 9.39 -12.34 -7.42
CA SER A 10 9.27 -12.01 -6.00
C SER A 10 9.16 -10.51 -5.87
N LEU A 11 7.98 -10.03 -5.47
CA LEU A 11 7.81 -8.67 -5.02
C LEU A 11 8.64 -8.43 -3.75
N SER A 12 9.54 -7.46 -3.81
CA SER A 12 9.98 -6.75 -2.62
C SER A 12 9.32 -5.38 -2.59
N VAL A 13 8.37 -5.18 -1.67
CA VAL A 13 7.83 -3.85 -1.38
C VAL A 13 8.78 -3.18 -0.40
N ILE A 14 9.44 -2.11 -0.83
CA ILE A 14 10.30 -1.29 0.04
C ILE A 14 9.55 0.02 0.33
N VAL A 15 9.37 0.33 1.63
CA VAL A 15 8.85 1.62 2.09
C VAL A 15 10.02 2.60 2.15
N VAL A 16 9.88 3.74 1.46
CA VAL A 16 10.92 4.78 1.44
C VAL A 16 10.75 5.70 2.66
N THR A 17 11.75 5.74 3.54
CA THR A 17 11.84 6.72 4.62
C THR A 17 12.77 7.86 4.22
N SER A 18 12.24 9.05 3.94
CA SER A 18 13.07 10.25 3.82
C SER A 18 13.28 10.88 5.20
N THR A 19 14.48 10.73 5.77
CA THR A 19 14.92 11.52 6.93
C THR A 19 15.37 12.89 6.46
N LEU A 20 14.55 13.92 6.67
CA LEU A 20 15.03 15.30 6.68
C LEU A 20 15.50 15.64 8.10
N ALA A 21 16.79 15.97 8.21
CA ALA A 21 17.44 16.38 9.45
C ALA A 21 16.71 17.58 10.08
N SER A 22 16.38 17.48 11.37
CA SER A 22 15.88 18.62 12.15
C SER A 22 17.04 19.55 12.54
N PRO A 23 16.91 20.89 12.42
CA PRO A 23 17.86 21.79 13.04
C PRO A 23 17.64 21.88 14.55
N LEU A 24 18.77 22.00 15.27
CA LEU A 24 18.91 22.18 16.72
C LEU A 24 17.92 23.19 17.31
N VAL A 25 17.20 22.80 18.37
CA VAL A 25 16.45 23.71 19.24
C VAL A 25 17.32 24.06 20.45
N ILE A 26 17.60 25.35 20.67
CA ILE A 26 18.21 25.89 21.88
C ILE A 26 17.08 26.24 22.87
N PRO A 27 17.13 25.85 24.16
CA PRO A 27 16.09 26.20 25.13
C PRO A 27 16.39 27.52 25.84
N GLY A 28 15.37 28.33 26.04
CA GLY A 28 15.43 29.48 26.94
C GLY A 28 14.15 30.31 26.94
N ASN A 29 13.27 30.10 27.91
CA ASN A 29 13.14 30.97 29.09
C ASN A 29 11.72 30.86 29.69
N GLU A 30 11.68 30.76 31.01
CA GLU A 30 10.48 30.62 31.83
C GLU A 30 9.69 31.94 31.94
N GLY A 31 8.37 31.79 32.06
CA GLY A 31 7.43 32.87 32.36
C GLY A 31 6.21 32.31 33.08
N SER A 32 6.36 32.14 34.40
CA SER A 32 5.34 31.74 35.37
C SER A 32 4.20 32.76 35.45
N LEU A 33 2.95 32.28 35.40
CA LEU A 33 1.79 32.97 35.99
C LEU A 33 0.76 31.92 36.42
N ALA A 34 0.72 31.69 37.73
CA ALA A 34 -0.22 30.80 38.39
C ALA A 34 -1.61 31.44 38.48
N VAL A 35 -2.65 30.68 38.11
CA VAL A 35 -4.03 30.91 38.55
C VAL A 35 -4.53 29.62 39.18
N ARG A 36 -4.96 29.71 40.45
CA ARG A 36 -5.45 28.59 41.28
C ARG A 36 -6.89 28.22 40.93
N HIS A 37 -7.14 26.91 40.92
CA HIS A 37 -8.36 26.12 41.18
C HIS A 37 -9.74 26.81 41.16
N SER A 38 -10.63 26.32 40.28
CA SER A 38 -11.87 25.59 40.66
C SER A 38 -12.85 25.52 39.49
N ALA A 39 -12.91 24.39 38.78
CA ALA A 39 -14.08 23.97 37.99
C ALA A 39 -13.87 22.51 37.55
N THR A 40 -14.30 21.55 38.37
CA THR A 40 -14.37 20.12 38.02
C THR A 40 -15.65 19.74 37.28
N ASP A 41 -16.49 20.69 36.88
CA ASP A 41 -17.87 20.38 36.50
C ASP A 41 -18.19 20.63 35.00
N ASP A 42 -17.20 20.58 34.10
CA ASP A 42 -17.47 20.82 32.66
C ASP A 42 -16.68 19.95 31.67
N PHE A 43 -16.02 18.88 32.15
CA PHE A 43 -15.31 17.95 31.26
C PHE A 43 -16.22 16.88 30.64
N ASP A 44 -17.37 16.60 31.24
CA ASP A 44 -18.30 15.58 30.75
C ASP A 44 -19.07 16.04 29.49
N ASN A 45 -19.11 17.36 29.21
CA ASN A 45 -19.78 17.92 28.03
C ASN A 45 -18.86 18.19 26.83
N ILE A 46 -17.55 17.96 26.96
CA ILE A 46 -16.60 18.04 25.84
C ILE A 46 -16.40 16.67 25.18
N LEU A 47 -16.68 15.59 25.92
CA LEU A 47 -16.45 14.21 25.50
C LEU A 47 -17.45 13.58 24.50
N PRO A 48 -18.64 14.15 24.19
CA PRO A 48 -19.44 13.66 23.05
C PRO A 48 -19.01 14.29 21.71
N LYS A 49 -18.23 15.38 21.72
CA LYS A 49 -17.78 16.08 20.49
C LYS A 49 -16.43 15.64 19.95
N LEU A 50 -15.67 14.88 20.74
CA LEU A 50 -14.61 13.99 20.25
C LEU A 50 -15.20 12.64 19.87
N SER A 51 -16.28 12.65 19.07
CA SER A 51 -16.55 11.53 18.18
C SER A 51 -15.28 11.33 17.37
N THR A 52 -14.57 10.25 17.70
CA THR A 52 -13.32 9.82 17.11
C THR A 52 -13.41 10.02 15.61
N ARG A 53 -12.71 11.02 15.06
CA ARG A 53 -12.52 11.11 13.61
C ARG A 53 -11.91 9.77 13.21
N ALA A 54 -12.70 8.91 12.56
CA ALA A 54 -12.28 7.55 12.24
C ALA A 54 -10.89 7.62 11.61
N VAL A 55 -9.91 6.96 12.22
CA VAL A 55 -8.54 7.00 11.75
C VAL A 55 -8.54 6.38 10.35
N LYS A 56 -8.26 7.20 9.34
CA LYS A 56 -8.22 6.74 7.95
C LYS A 56 -7.16 5.66 7.80
N LYS A 57 -7.50 4.57 7.12
CA LYS A 57 -6.61 3.44 6.83
C LYS A 57 -5.44 3.92 5.94
N PRO A 58 -4.19 3.59 6.27
CA PRO A 58 -3.06 3.91 5.40
C PRO A 58 -3.13 3.12 4.10
N PHE A 59 -2.80 3.77 2.99
CA PHE A 59 -2.81 3.20 1.64
C PHE A 59 -1.43 3.35 0.98
N TYR A 60 -0.91 2.26 0.45
CA TYR A 60 0.38 2.21 -0.25
C TYR A 60 0.15 2.33 -1.75
N ALA A 61 0.52 3.46 -2.35
CA ALA A 61 0.61 3.62 -3.80
C ALA A 61 2.05 3.28 -4.21
N ILE A 62 2.22 2.07 -4.74
CA ILE A 62 3.53 1.47 -4.93
C ILE A 62 3.96 1.67 -6.40
N ALA A 63 5.02 2.42 -6.61
CA ALA A 63 5.55 2.70 -7.95
C ALA A 63 6.14 1.43 -8.59
N HIS A 64 5.64 1.04 -9.75
CA HIS A 64 6.06 -0.15 -10.49
C HIS A 64 7.46 0.00 -11.12
N ARG A 65 8.27 -1.06 -11.04
CA ARG A 65 9.60 -1.24 -11.67
C ARG A 65 10.58 -0.10 -11.41
N CYS A 66 10.80 0.21 -10.14
CA CYS A 66 11.86 1.11 -9.70
C CYS A 66 13.24 0.40 -9.63
N ASN A 67 13.64 -0.29 -10.70
CA ASN A 67 14.82 -1.17 -10.72
C ASN A 67 16.16 -0.41 -10.85
N ASP A 68 16.13 0.89 -11.07
CA ASP A 68 17.32 1.75 -11.15
C ASP A 68 17.15 3.04 -10.33
N MET A 69 18.27 3.67 -9.98
CA MET A 69 18.26 4.88 -9.14
C MET A 69 17.54 6.06 -9.79
N GLY A 70 17.51 6.15 -11.12
CA GLY A 70 16.75 7.16 -11.83
C GLY A 70 15.24 6.94 -11.68
N ALA A 71 14.78 5.70 -11.78
CA ALA A 71 13.40 5.31 -11.56
C ALA A 71 12.97 5.58 -10.10
N VAL A 72 13.80 5.22 -9.12
CA VAL A 72 13.57 5.54 -7.70
C VAL A 72 13.47 7.05 -7.49
N GLN A 73 14.42 7.82 -8.02
CA GLN A 73 14.43 9.28 -7.85
C GLN A 73 13.19 9.93 -8.48
N ARG A 74 12.77 9.49 -9.67
CA ARG A 74 11.53 9.95 -10.31
C ARG A 74 10.31 9.62 -9.45
N ALA A 75 10.18 8.38 -8.98
CA ALA A 75 9.05 7.96 -8.15
C ALA A 75 8.95 8.77 -6.85
N VAL A 76 10.07 8.97 -6.16
CA VAL A 76 10.13 9.79 -4.94
C VAL A 76 9.78 11.25 -5.24
N ASN A 77 10.31 11.83 -6.33
CA ASN A 77 10.01 13.22 -6.71
C ASN A 77 8.54 13.43 -7.05
N ASP A 78 7.88 12.43 -7.66
CA ASP A 78 6.44 12.45 -7.95
C ASP A 78 5.57 12.23 -6.70
N GLY A 79 6.18 11.81 -5.60
CA GLY A 79 5.54 11.57 -4.31
C GLY A 79 4.92 10.18 -4.17
N ALA A 80 5.55 9.16 -4.77
CA ALA A 80 5.29 7.77 -4.43
C ALA A 80 5.61 7.53 -2.94
N ASN A 81 4.82 6.72 -2.25
CA ASN A 81 5.06 6.38 -0.84
C ASN A 81 5.56 4.93 -0.63
N ALA A 82 5.65 4.17 -1.71
CA ALA A 82 6.29 2.87 -1.76
C ALA A 82 6.80 2.62 -3.18
N ILE A 83 7.76 1.70 -3.31
CA ILE A 83 8.34 1.30 -4.59
C ILE A 83 8.34 -0.23 -4.69
N GLU A 84 8.20 -0.70 -5.92
CA GLU A 84 8.38 -2.10 -6.29
C GLU A 84 9.67 -2.22 -7.10
N MET A 85 10.41 -3.30 -6.84
CA MET A 85 11.63 -3.65 -7.56
C MET A 85 11.60 -5.11 -7.95
N ASP A 86 11.94 -5.39 -9.20
CA ASP A 86 12.18 -6.74 -9.69
C ASP A 86 13.51 -7.24 -9.12
N LEU A 87 13.45 -8.35 -8.37
CA LEU A 87 14.64 -9.11 -8.00
C LEU A 87 14.78 -10.29 -8.96
N PHE A 88 16.01 -10.60 -9.34
CA PHE A 88 16.34 -11.81 -10.07
C PHE A 88 17.35 -12.63 -9.27
N SER A 89 17.17 -13.96 -9.27
CA SER A 89 18.20 -14.89 -8.81
C SER A 89 19.06 -15.31 -9.99
N GLU A 90 20.36 -15.44 -9.76
CA GLU A 90 21.23 -16.15 -10.69
C GLU A 90 20.91 -17.65 -10.67
N GLY A 91 20.60 -18.22 -11.84
CA GLY A 91 20.29 -19.65 -12.00
C GLY A 91 18.88 -20.06 -11.55
N LYS A 92 18.41 -21.19 -12.11
CA LYS A 92 17.11 -21.81 -11.77
C LYS A 92 17.00 -22.16 -10.28
N ASP A 93 18.12 -22.52 -9.66
CA ASP A 93 18.14 -23.10 -8.31
C ASP A 93 17.78 -22.09 -7.22
N GLY A 94 18.10 -20.80 -7.39
CA GLY A 94 17.80 -19.81 -6.36
C GLY A 94 16.31 -19.47 -6.25
N TRP A 95 15.57 -19.50 -7.36
CA TRP A 95 14.10 -19.34 -7.31
C TRP A 95 13.41 -20.55 -6.71
N ASP A 96 13.86 -21.76 -7.06
CA ASP A 96 13.32 -22.99 -6.48
C ASP A 96 13.60 -23.07 -4.97
N LEU A 97 14.77 -22.60 -4.53
CA LEU A 97 15.13 -22.52 -3.12
C LEU A 97 14.29 -21.48 -2.38
N ALA A 98 14.14 -20.26 -2.92
CA ALA A 98 13.29 -19.22 -2.33
C ALA A 98 11.85 -19.73 -2.17
N ARG A 99 11.33 -20.42 -3.18
CA ARG A 99 10.02 -21.07 -3.14
C ARG A 99 9.90 -22.09 -2.02
N GLN A 100 10.84 -23.02 -1.95
CA GLN A 100 10.86 -24.09 -0.94
C GLN A 100 10.99 -23.56 0.50
N ILE A 101 11.66 -22.42 0.70
CA ILE A 101 11.81 -21.81 2.02
C ILE A 101 10.57 -20.98 2.39
N LEU A 102 10.06 -20.17 1.46
CA LEU A 102 9.05 -19.15 1.76
C LEU A 102 7.62 -19.66 1.64
N GLU A 103 7.29 -20.50 0.67
CA GLU A 103 5.91 -20.91 0.42
C GLU A 103 5.32 -21.91 1.43
N PRO A 104 6.07 -22.89 1.98
CA PRO A 104 5.47 -23.89 2.86
C PRO A 104 4.94 -23.35 4.19
N GLN A 105 5.54 -22.27 4.73
CA GLN A 105 5.15 -21.74 6.04
C GLN A 105 5.00 -20.21 6.08
N GLY A 106 5.58 -19.49 5.11
CA GLY A 106 5.72 -18.03 5.16
C GLY A 106 6.32 -17.55 6.48
N PRO A 107 6.33 -16.24 6.73
CA PRO A 107 6.54 -15.71 8.07
C PRO A 107 5.48 -16.26 9.03
N SER A 108 5.87 -16.69 10.23
CA SER A 108 4.93 -17.17 11.26
C SER A 108 3.98 -16.06 11.74
N SER A 109 4.46 -14.81 11.77
CA SER A 109 3.65 -13.63 12.03
C SER A 109 2.81 -13.29 10.79
N ILE A 110 1.49 -13.29 10.94
CA ILE A 110 0.54 -12.87 9.89
C ILE A 110 0.82 -11.44 9.45
N GLN A 111 1.24 -10.57 10.37
CA GLN A 111 1.54 -9.18 10.05
C GLN A 111 2.61 -9.05 8.97
N LYS A 112 3.56 -9.99 8.90
CA LYS A 112 4.65 -10.04 7.90
C LYS A 112 4.28 -10.76 6.60
N ARG A 113 3.03 -11.20 6.43
CA ARG A 113 2.55 -11.87 5.22
C ARG A 113 1.90 -10.85 4.30
N VAL A 114 2.28 -10.89 3.02
CA VAL A 114 1.66 -10.09 1.95
C VAL A 114 0.96 -11.01 0.98
N ALA A 115 -0.26 -10.64 0.62
CA ALA A 115 -0.85 -11.10 -0.61
C ALA A 115 -0.74 -9.99 -1.66
N SER A 116 -0.46 -10.38 -2.89
CA SER A 116 -0.42 -9.49 -4.03
C SER A 116 -1.03 -10.20 -5.22
N TYR A 117 -2.06 -9.61 -5.82
CA TYR A 117 -2.73 -10.21 -6.96
C TYR A 117 -3.25 -9.16 -7.92
N GLY A 118 -3.28 -9.50 -9.20
CA GLY A 118 -3.89 -8.65 -10.21
C GLY A 118 -3.37 -8.93 -11.61
N TRP A 119 -3.59 -7.98 -12.50
CA TRP A 119 -3.24 -8.08 -13.91
C TRP A 119 -2.51 -6.84 -14.41
N MET A 120 -1.81 -6.95 -15.53
CA MET A 120 -1.02 -5.85 -16.13
C MET A 120 -1.87 -4.62 -16.51
N ASN A 121 -3.18 -4.81 -16.56
CA ASN A 121 -4.19 -3.79 -16.81
C ASN A 121 -5.43 -4.20 -16.00
N LEU A 122 -5.90 -3.38 -15.04
CA LEU A 122 -7.02 -3.76 -14.17
C LEU A 122 -8.32 -4.01 -14.91
N GLU A 123 -8.56 -3.35 -16.05
CA GLU A 123 -9.76 -3.56 -16.85
C GLU A 123 -9.81 -4.99 -17.40
N GLU A 124 -8.64 -5.55 -17.70
CA GLU A 124 -8.46 -6.91 -18.16
C GLU A 124 -8.44 -7.85 -16.95
N GLY A 125 -9.49 -8.63 -16.78
CA GLY A 125 -9.56 -9.60 -15.68
C GLY A 125 -9.91 -8.98 -14.32
N PHE A 126 -10.62 -7.83 -14.30
CA PHE A 126 -11.15 -7.29 -13.04
C PHE A 126 -12.12 -8.28 -12.39
N GLY A 127 -13.22 -8.61 -13.07
CA GLY A 127 -14.36 -9.35 -12.51
C GLY A 127 -15.45 -8.44 -11.90
N ASP A 128 -16.44 -9.04 -11.25
CA ASP A 128 -17.64 -8.41 -10.72
C ASP A 128 -17.99 -8.79 -9.27
N TYR A 129 -17.07 -9.47 -8.57
CA TYR A 129 -17.19 -9.96 -7.19
C TYR A 129 -18.06 -11.21 -7.00
N THR A 130 -18.79 -11.63 -8.04
CA THR A 130 -19.80 -12.70 -7.94
C THR A 130 -19.33 -14.03 -8.51
N GLU A 131 -18.14 -14.06 -9.10
CA GLU A 131 -17.62 -15.28 -9.70
C GLU A 131 -17.48 -16.39 -8.65
N SER A 132 -17.91 -17.59 -9.04
CA SER A 132 -17.83 -18.76 -8.18
C SER A 132 -16.39 -19.29 -8.11
N GLY A 133 -15.99 -19.75 -6.92
CA GLY A 133 -14.76 -20.51 -6.75
C GLY A 133 -13.47 -19.74 -7.03
N ASP A 134 -12.63 -20.32 -7.88
CA ASP A 134 -11.26 -19.94 -8.23
C ASP A 134 -11.20 -19.20 -9.56
N ALA A 135 -12.21 -18.37 -9.89
CA ALA A 135 -12.26 -17.64 -11.16
C ALA A 135 -11.02 -16.77 -11.45
N HIS A 136 -10.10 -16.62 -10.50
CA HIS A 136 -8.78 -15.99 -10.68
C HIS A 136 -8.89 -14.59 -11.29
N LEU A 137 -10.01 -13.91 -11.03
CA LEU A 137 -10.21 -12.52 -11.38
C LEU A 137 -9.80 -11.64 -10.21
N THR A 138 -9.18 -10.51 -10.53
CA THR A 138 -8.50 -9.61 -9.59
C THR A 138 -9.38 -9.27 -8.39
N CYS A 139 -10.60 -8.88 -8.69
CA CYS A 139 -11.64 -8.46 -7.77
C CYS A 139 -12.05 -9.56 -6.76
N THR A 140 -12.32 -10.76 -7.26
CA THR A 140 -12.75 -11.90 -6.42
C THR A 140 -11.59 -12.45 -5.59
N GLN A 141 -10.39 -12.55 -6.17
CA GLN A 141 -9.20 -13.02 -5.47
C GLN A 141 -8.83 -12.09 -4.31
N LEU A 142 -8.73 -10.78 -4.56
CA LEU A 142 -8.38 -9.81 -3.51
C LEU A 142 -9.43 -9.75 -2.40
N ARG A 143 -10.73 -9.92 -2.73
CA ARG A 143 -11.80 -10.05 -1.73
C ARG A 143 -11.60 -11.26 -0.83
N GLN A 144 -11.29 -12.41 -1.41
CA GLN A 144 -11.03 -13.63 -0.65
C GLN A 144 -9.78 -13.49 0.24
N GLU A 145 -8.72 -12.86 -0.26
CA GLU A 145 -7.48 -12.61 0.50
C GLU A 145 -7.72 -11.69 1.70
N VAL A 146 -8.42 -10.57 1.50
CA VAL A 146 -8.80 -9.66 2.59
C VAL A 146 -9.70 -10.38 3.61
N ALA A 147 -10.73 -11.10 3.15
CA ALA A 147 -11.66 -11.81 4.04
C ALA A 147 -11.01 -12.97 4.80
N SER A 148 -9.92 -13.55 4.27
CA SER A 148 -9.25 -14.69 4.89
C SER A 148 -8.57 -14.37 6.23
N GLY A 149 -8.17 -13.11 6.45
CA GLY A 149 -7.38 -12.70 7.61
C GLY A 149 -5.97 -13.33 7.66
N LYS A 150 -5.49 -13.95 6.58
CA LYS A 150 -4.20 -14.65 6.53
C LYS A 150 -3.00 -13.76 6.22
N PHE A 151 -3.24 -12.49 5.88
CA PHE A 151 -2.23 -11.54 5.43
C PHE A 151 -2.29 -10.25 6.25
N GLY A 152 -1.12 -9.69 6.55
CA GLY A 152 -0.98 -8.39 7.21
C GLY A 152 -1.18 -7.22 6.24
N LYS A 153 -0.94 -7.47 4.94
CA LYS A 153 -1.22 -6.53 3.84
C LYS A 153 -1.70 -7.28 2.60
N VAL A 154 -2.64 -6.67 1.87
CA VAL A 154 -3.13 -7.15 0.58
C VAL A 154 -2.98 -6.04 -0.47
N PHE A 155 -2.27 -6.32 -1.56
CA PHE A 155 -1.99 -5.36 -2.63
C PHE A 155 -2.54 -5.81 -3.98
N SER A 156 -2.98 -4.86 -4.79
CA SER A 156 -3.42 -5.12 -6.17
C SER A 156 -2.35 -4.74 -7.20
N TRP A 157 -2.41 -5.38 -8.38
CA TRP A 157 -1.68 -4.99 -9.60
C TRP A 157 -2.64 -4.81 -10.78
N THR A 158 -2.39 -3.97 -11.77
CA THR A 158 -1.59 -2.75 -11.78
C THR A 158 -2.51 -1.63 -12.27
N ALA A 159 -2.62 -0.55 -11.49
CA ALA A 159 -3.39 0.60 -11.92
C ALA A 159 -2.62 1.43 -12.95
N VAL A 160 -3.22 1.65 -14.11
CA VAL A 160 -2.74 2.62 -15.10
C VAL A 160 -3.64 3.87 -15.12
N VAL A 161 -3.31 4.83 -15.98
CA VAL A 161 -4.10 6.04 -16.17
C VAL A 161 -5.54 5.69 -16.56
N ASP A 162 -6.49 6.48 -16.03
CA ASP A 162 -7.93 6.40 -16.27
C ASP A 162 -8.63 5.14 -15.70
N GLN A 163 -8.00 4.49 -14.72
CA GLN A 163 -8.53 3.31 -14.02
C GLN A 163 -9.00 3.58 -12.58
N VAL A 164 -9.30 4.84 -12.28
CA VAL A 164 -9.65 5.32 -10.93
C VAL A 164 -10.85 4.58 -10.33
N GLN A 165 -11.83 4.20 -11.16
CA GLN A 165 -13.01 3.44 -10.74
C GLN A 165 -12.65 2.05 -10.19
N PHE A 166 -11.63 1.39 -10.75
CA PHE A 166 -11.17 0.08 -10.29
C PHE A 166 -10.43 0.21 -8.95
N VAL A 167 -9.58 1.24 -8.82
CA VAL A 167 -8.93 1.58 -7.54
C VAL A 167 -9.96 1.81 -6.44
N GLN A 168 -11.02 2.58 -6.73
CA GLN A 168 -12.10 2.84 -5.75
C GLN A 168 -12.87 1.59 -5.36
N LYS A 169 -13.20 0.75 -6.34
CA LYS A 169 -13.82 -0.56 -6.15
C LYS A 169 -12.98 -1.45 -5.23
N LEU A 170 -11.67 -1.54 -5.47
CA LEU A 170 -10.75 -2.33 -4.64
C LEU A 170 -10.56 -1.73 -3.24
N MET A 171 -10.55 -0.40 -3.09
CA MET A 171 -10.58 0.23 -1.76
C MET A 171 -11.83 -0.19 -0.97
N GLY A 172 -12.97 -0.36 -1.64
CA GLY A 172 -14.21 -0.88 -1.05
C GLY A 172 -14.11 -2.34 -0.59
N VAL A 173 -13.21 -3.13 -1.19
CA VAL A 173 -12.88 -4.49 -0.74
C VAL A 173 -12.06 -4.49 0.55
N GLY A 174 -11.22 -3.47 0.73
CA GLY A 174 -10.35 -3.36 1.90
C GLY A 174 -8.87 -3.60 1.65
N ILE A 175 -8.40 -3.56 0.38
CA ILE A 175 -6.96 -3.68 0.09
C ILE A 175 -6.14 -2.60 0.82
N ASP A 176 -4.85 -2.86 1.04
CA ASP A 176 -3.94 -1.94 1.72
C ASP A 176 -3.17 -1.04 0.74
N GLY A 177 -3.20 -1.34 -0.55
CA GLY A 177 -2.42 -0.61 -1.54
C GLY A 177 -2.50 -1.18 -2.94
N ILE A 178 -1.98 -0.44 -3.90
CA ILE A 178 -1.97 -0.83 -5.31
C ILE A 178 -0.65 -0.46 -5.96
N ILE A 179 -0.19 -1.35 -6.83
CA ILE A 179 0.94 -1.10 -7.71
C ILE A 179 0.44 -0.36 -8.94
N TYR A 180 1.17 0.68 -9.34
CA TYR A 180 0.79 1.55 -10.45
C TYR A 180 1.97 1.86 -11.37
N GLY A 181 1.67 2.05 -12.64
CA GLY A 181 2.67 2.23 -13.69
C GLY A 181 2.42 1.28 -14.86
N LEU A 182 3.17 1.47 -15.94
CA LEU A 182 3.02 0.64 -17.13
C LEU A 182 3.67 -0.72 -16.92
N ASP A 183 3.05 -1.77 -17.43
CA ASP A 183 3.70 -3.07 -17.51
C ASP A 183 4.92 -3.04 -18.46
N GLY A 184 5.94 -3.82 -18.15
CA GLY A 184 7.12 -4.01 -18.99
C GLY A 184 8.13 -2.86 -18.94
N ALA A 185 7.71 -1.67 -18.49
CA ALA A 185 8.50 -0.45 -18.53
C ALA A 185 8.99 -0.01 -17.14
N PRO A 186 10.22 0.54 -17.03
CA PRO A 186 10.66 1.22 -15.81
C PRO A 186 9.72 2.37 -15.43
N TYR A 187 9.69 2.72 -14.14
CA TYR A 187 8.90 3.85 -13.66
C TYR A 187 9.14 5.13 -14.47
N GLY A 188 8.05 5.74 -14.97
CA GLY A 188 8.05 7.00 -15.71
C GLY A 188 6.79 7.21 -16.53
N GLY A 189 6.81 8.21 -17.40
CA GLY A 189 5.73 8.50 -18.34
C GLY A 189 4.39 8.74 -17.66
N SER A 190 3.38 7.94 -17.99
CA SER A 190 2.02 8.06 -17.48
C SER A 190 1.86 7.65 -16.00
N ALA A 191 2.88 7.05 -15.38
CA ALA A 191 2.84 6.66 -13.97
C ALA A 191 2.58 7.85 -13.03
N THR A 192 3.17 9.02 -13.31
CA THR A 192 2.93 10.25 -12.55
C THR A 192 1.45 10.67 -12.57
N GLN A 193 0.79 10.51 -13.71
CA GLN A 193 -0.65 10.79 -13.85
C GLN A 193 -1.50 9.75 -13.11
N ALA A 194 -1.15 8.46 -13.18
CA ALA A 194 -1.83 7.40 -12.43
C ALA A 194 -1.74 7.66 -10.91
N LEU A 195 -0.56 8.03 -10.42
CA LEU A 195 -0.36 8.43 -9.02
C LEU A 195 -1.27 9.60 -8.61
N ALA A 196 -1.35 10.65 -9.43
CA ALA A 196 -2.22 11.79 -9.17
C ALA A 196 -3.69 11.38 -9.09
N GLN A 197 -4.14 10.47 -9.96
CA GLN A 197 -5.50 9.94 -9.94
C GLN A 197 -5.79 9.11 -8.68
N ILE A 198 -4.88 8.22 -8.28
CA ILE A 198 -4.98 7.44 -7.03
C ILE A 198 -5.06 8.38 -5.82
N ARG A 199 -4.18 9.39 -5.76
CA ARG A 199 -4.17 10.38 -4.68
C ARG A 199 -5.49 11.15 -4.61
N SER A 200 -6.05 11.53 -5.75
CA SER A 200 -7.39 12.13 -5.84
C SER A 200 -8.48 11.18 -5.33
N SER A 201 -8.40 9.87 -5.63
CA SER A 201 -9.35 8.87 -5.11
C SER A 201 -9.33 8.78 -3.60
N LEU A 202 -8.13 8.78 -3.00
CA LEU A 202 -7.96 8.67 -1.55
C LEU A 202 -8.47 9.91 -0.82
N GLN A 203 -8.34 11.10 -1.42
CA GLN A 203 -8.91 12.32 -0.85
C GLN A 203 -10.43 12.31 -0.87
N LYS A 204 -11.02 11.82 -1.98
CA LYS A 204 -12.48 11.66 -2.13
C LYS A 204 -13.03 10.54 -1.26
N ASN A 205 -12.27 9.47 -1.04
CA ASN A 205 -12.64 8.36 -0.19
C ASN A 205 -12.41 8.73 1.29
N GLY A 206 -13.48 8.79 2.08
CA GLY A 206 -13.40 9.14 3.51
C GLY A 206 -12.58 8.16 4.36
N GLY A 207 -12.36 6.93 3.88
CA GLY A 207 -11.80 5.82 4.66
C GLY A 207 -10.28 5.65 4.57
N TYR A 208 -9.60 6.27 3.60
CA TYR A 208 -8.16 6.05 3.38
C TYR A 208 -7.33 7.34 3.38
N ARG A 209 -6.04 7.20 3.69
CA ARG A 209 -5.01 8.23 3.55
C ARG A 209 -3.76 7.62 2.94
N PHE A 210 -2.89 8.43 2.37
CA PHE A 210 -1.55 7.97 2.01
C PHE A 210 -0.83 7.44 3.26
N ALA A 211 -0.21 6.27 3.13
CA ALA A 211 0.72 5.77 4.12
C ALA A 211 1.93 6.72 4.19
N GLY A 212 2.37 7.05 5.40
CA GLY A 212 3.57 7.83 5.71
C GLY A 212 4.60 6.98 6.46
N THR A 213 5.69 7.61 6.89
CA THR A 213 6.83 6.91 7.52
C THR A 213 6.51 6.27 8.88
N SER A 214 5.44 6.71 9.56
CA SER A 214 4.96 6.09 10.79
C SER A 214 4.08 4.86 10.57
N ASP A 215 3.66 4.60 9.33
CA ASP A 215 2.87 3.43 8.99
C ASP A 215 3.81 2.26 8.72
N ASN A 216 4.02 1.44 9.75
CA ASN A 216 4.77 0.22 9.58
C ASN A 216 3.98 -0.73 8.66
N PRO A 217 4.57 -1.21 7.53
CA PRO A 217 3.92 -2.23 6.72
C PRO A 217 3.74 -3.56 7.47
N TRP A 218 4.44 -3.77 8.60
CA TRP A 218 4.51 -5.01 9.40
C TRP A 218 4.21 -4.83 10.89
#